data_AF-A0A120K596-F1
#
_entry.id   AF-A0A120K596-F1
#
_cell.length_a   1.000
_cell.length_b   1.000
_cell.length_c   1.000
_cell.angle_alpha   90.00
_cell.angle_beta   90.00
_cell.angle_gamma   90.00
#
_symmetry.space_group_name_H-M   'P 1'
#
loop_
_entity.id
_entity.type
_entity.pdbx_description
1 polymer ?
#
loop_
_entity_poly.entity_id
_entity_poly.type
_entity_poly.pdbx_seq_one_letter_code
_entity_poly.pdbx_strand_id
1 'polypeptide(L)'
;MKVLTIRAERGKIIKSEVVDGDLKDLVKRKAQEAMNEWDPETSDFIVLKDNRELELPLPLKPELVDLFRSIGNISRTKDKAIGSFPVYTISFENRMLSEDKYVEYKIYLLAPYINDDVKTELEAEAQDITTEKEGPEGIEEEGEEEEKES
;
A
#
# COMPACT_ATOMS: atom_id res chain seq x y z
N MET A 1 -8.27 7.66 17.23
CA MET A 1 -6.96 8.03 16.67
C MET A 1 -7.19 8.71 15.33
N LYS A 2 -6.15 9.30 14.73
CA LYS A 2 -6.23 9.80 13.35
C LYS A 2 -5.75 8.71 12.40
N VAL A 3 -6.48 8.50 11.31
CA VAL A 3 -6.19 7.48 10.30
C VAL A 3 -6.08 8.18 8.95
N LEU A 4 -4.96 7.96 8.28
CA LEU A 4 -4.78 8.33 6.89
C LEU A 4 -5.54 7.34 6.01
N THR A 5 -6.35 7.88 5.10
CA THR A 5 -7.04 7.11 4.06
C THR A 5 -6.68 7.70 2.70
N ILE A 6 -6.10 6.88 1.84
CA ILE A 6 -5.71 7.24 0.48
C ILE A 6 -6.51 6.38 -0.50
N ARG A 7 -7.06 7.01 -1.55
CA ARG A 7 -7.63 6.34 -2.72
C ARG A 7 -6.75 6.67 -3.90
N ALA A 8 -6.19 5.63 -4.52
CA ALA A 8 -5.38 5.77 -5.72
C ALA A 8 -6.00 4.99 -6.87
N GLU A 9 -5.96 5.58 -8.06
CA GLU A 9 -6.47 4.98 -9.28
C GLU A 9 -5.52 5.27 -10.44
N ARG A 10 -5.05 4.22 -11.13
CA ARG A 10 -4.27 4.30 -12.37
C ARG A 10 -3.12 5.32 -12.28
N GLY A 11 -2.32 5.22 -11.22
CA GLY A 11 -1.15 6.07 -11.00
C GLY A 11 -1.49 7.50 -10.55
N LYS A 12 -2.67 7.72 -9.97
CA LYS A 12 -3.11 9.04 -9.46
C LYS A 12 -3.76 8.93 -8.10
N ILE A 13 -3.45 9.87 -7.21
CA ILE A 13 -4.17 10.03 -5.95
C ILE A 13 -5.49 10.76 -6.22
N ILE A 14 -6.60 10.03 -6.07
CA ILE A 14 -7.95 10.56 -6.24
C ILE A 14 -8.42 11.25 -4.96
N LYS A 15 -8.05 10.70 -3.80
CA LYS A 15 -8.37 11.29 -2.50
C LYS A 15 -7.31 10.91 -1.48
N SER A 16 -6.94 11.86 -0.62
CA SER A 16 -6.12 11.62 0.56
C SER A 16 -6.65 12.46 1.72
N GLU A 17 -7.04 11.80 2.80
CA GLU A 17 -7.67 12.45 3.94
C GLU A 17 -7.24 11.84 5.27
N VAL A 18 -7.22 12.66 6.32
CA VAL A 18 -6.99 12.23 7.69
C VAL A 18 -8.33 12.25 8.42
N VAL A 19 -8.78 11.09 8.88
CA VAL A 19 -10.09 10.89 9.50
C VAL A 19 -9.92 10.47 10.95
N ASP A 20 -10.68 11.07 11.86
CA ASP A 20 -10.75 10.60 13.24
C ASP A 20 -11.58 9.32 13.35
N GLY A 21 -11.03 8.29 13.99
CA GLY A 21 -11.72 7.02 14.19
C GLY A 21 -10.82 5.90 14.70
N ASP A 22 -11.37 4.68 14.70
CA ASP A 22 -10.63 3.44 14.86
C ASP A 22 -10.21 2.89 13.50
N LEU A 23 -8.96 2.43 13.38
CA LEU A 23 -8.40 1.93 12.12
C LEU A 23 -9.15 0.69 11.62
N LYS A 24 -9.53 -0.25 12.49
CA LYS A 24 -10.17 -1.51 12.08
C LYS A 24 -11.57 -1.24 11.51
N ASP A 25 -12.29 -0.33 12.13
CA ASP A 25 -13.62 0.08 11.66
C ASP A 25 -13.55 0.84 10.32
N LEU A 26 -12.53 1.69 10.16
CA LEU A 26 -12.25 2.39 8.90
C LEU A 26 -11.89 1.42 7.76
N VAL A 27 -11.04 0.43 8.02
CA VAL A 27 -10.69 -0.61 7.03
C VAL A 27 -11.93 -1.36 6.58
N LYS A 28 -12.78 -1.82 7.51
CA LYS A 28 -14.03 -2.53 7.16
C LYS A 28 -14.97 -1.66 6.34
N ARG A 29 -15.15 -0.39 6.72
CA ARG A 29 -15.97 0.55 5.97
C ARG A 29 -15.43 0.79 4.56
N LYS A 30 -14.13 1.01 4.40
CA LYS A 30 -13.51 1.18 3.08
C LYS A 30 -13.56 -0.09 2.23
N ALA A 31 -13.47 -1.26 2.86
CA ALA A 31 -13.68 -2.54 2.18
C ALA A 31 -15.13 -2.67 1.67
N GLN A 32 -16.13 -2.24 2.45
CA GLN A 32 -17.53 -2.22 1.99
C GLN A 32 -17.75 -1.23 0.85
N GLU A 33 -17.14 -0.03 0.91
CA GLU A 33 -17.17 0.94 -0.19
C GLU A 33 -16.56 0.35 -1.46
N ALA A 34 -15.37 -0.27 -1.36
CA ALA A 34 -14.70 -0.95 -2.46
C ALA A 34 -15.52 -2.12 -3.03
N MET A 35 -16.16 -2.92 -2.17
CA MET A 35 -17.01 -4.05 -2.57
C MET A 35 -18.20 -3.61 -3.45
N ASN A 36 -18.72 -2.40 -3.27
CA ASN A 36 -19.80 -1.86 -4.09
C ASN A 36 -19.33 -1.45 -5.50
N GLU A 37 -18.03 -1.20 -5.68
CA GLU A 37 -17.42 -0.83 -6.97
C GLU A 37 -16.74 -2.02 -7.66
N TRP A 38 -16.43 -3.07 -6.91
CA TRP A 38 -15.71 -4.25 -7.38
C TRP A 38 -16.52 -5.07 -8.39
N ASP A 39 -15.86 -5.48 -9.47
CA ASP A 39 -16.38 -6.42 -10.45
C ASP A 39 -15.70 -7.79 -10.29
N PRO A 40 -16.42 -8.81 -9.78
CA PRO A 40 -15.88 -10.15 -9.56
C PRO A 40 -15.66 -10.93 -10.85
N GLU A 41 -16.17 -10.48 -12.01
CA GLU A 41 -15.90 -11.15 -13.28
C GLU A 41 -14.52 -10.81 -13.85
N THR A 42 -13.94 -9.68 -13.42
CA THR A 42 -12.72 -9.14 -14.05
C THR A 42 -11.56 -8.84 -13.10
N SER A 43 -11.75 -8.97 -11.78
CA SER A 43 -10.70 -8.69 -10.80
C SER A 43 -10.86 -9.47 -9.50
N ASP A 44 -9.76 -9.67 -8.78
CA ASP A 44 -9.77 -10.19 -7.41
C ASP A 44 -10.08 -9.07 -6.41
N PHE A 45 -10.66 -9.43 -5.26
CA PHE A 45 -10.80 -8.53 -4.12
C PHE A 45 -9.83 -8.92 -3.01
N ILE A 46 -8.85 -8.06 -2.73
CA ILE A 46 -7.74 -8.40 -1.82
C ILE A 46 -7.64 -7.35 -0.73
N VAL A 47 -7.59 -7.80 0.53
CA VAL A 47 -7.25 -6.95 1.69
C VAL A 47 -5.94 -7.44 2.27
N LEU A 48 -4.87 -6.68 2.02
CA LEU A 48 -3.54 -6.95 2.54
C LEU A 48 -3.30 -6.12 3.78
N LYS A 49 -2.62 -6.72 4.76
CA LYS A 49 -2.12 -6.04 5.96
C LYS A 49 -0.62 -6.26 6.04
N ASP A 50 0.12 -5.17 6.04
CA ASP A 50 1.56 -5.15 6.31
C ASP A 50 1.83 -4.38 7.62
N ASN A 51 2.97 -4.62 8.26
CA ASN A 51 3.45 -3.82 9.38
C ASN A 51 4.74 -3.10 8.96
N ARG A 52 4.71 -1.78 9.00
CA ARG A 52 5.88 -0.93 8.75
C ARG A 52 6.59 -0.60 10.04
N GLU A 53 7.91 -0.44 9.97
CA GLU A 53 8.72 0.11 11.05
C GLU A 53 9.20 1.51 10.68
N LEU A 54 9.23 2.40 11.68
CA LEU A 54 9.69 3.77 11.53
C LEU A 54 10.65 4.11 12.66
N GLU A 55 11.83 4.57 12.29
CA GLU A 55 12.78 5.15 13.23
C GLU A 55 12.39 6.59 13.58
N LEU A 56 12.30 6.88 14.88
CA LEU A 56 11.90 8.16 15.41
C LEU A 56 12.98 8.72 16.33
N PRO A 57 13.34 10.01 16.18
CA PRO A 57 14.32 10.64 17.05
C PRO A 57 13.78 10.77 18.49
N LEU A 58 14.67 10.63 19.47
CA LEU A 58 14.38 10.91 20.87
C LEU A 58 14.72 12.36 21.23
N PRO A 59 13.95 13.02 22.13
CA PRO A 59 12.74 12.51 22.79
C PRO A 59 11.50 12.52 21.86
N LEU A 60 10.63 11.52 22.03
CA LEU A 60 9.36 11.47 21.30
C LEU A 60 8.37 12.51 21.81
N LYS A 61 7.58 13.06 20.88
CA LYS A 61 6.39 13.85 21.23
C LYS A 61 5.38 12.96 21.98
N PRO A 62 4.71 13.47 23.04
CA PRO A 62 3.73 12.69 23.80
C PRO A 62 2.64 12.04 22.94
N GLU A 63 2.14 12.77 21.92
CA GLU A 63 1.13 12.28 21.00
C GLU A 63 1.55 11.01 20.23
N LEU A 64 2.83 10.93 19.84
CA LEU A 64 3.37 9.74 19.17
C LEU A 64 3.50 8.57 20.16
N VAL A 65 3.88 8.85 21.41
CA VAL A 65 3.95 7.80 22.45
C VAL A 65 2.57 7.18 22.67
N ASP A 66 1.53 7.99 22.78
CA ASP A 66 0.17 7.50 22.99
C ASP A 66 -0.36 6.76 21.76
N LEU A 67 -0.05 7.25 20.55
CA LEU A 67 -0.38 6.57 19.30
C LEU A 67 0.26 5.18 19.24
N PHE A 68 1.57 5.07 19.42
CA PHE A 68 2.26 3.78 19.33
C PHE A 68 1.84 2.79 20.42
N ARG A 69 1.52 3.28 21.63
CA ARG A 69 0.90 2.44 22.67
C ARG A 69 -0.47 1.91 22.25
N SER A 70 -1.28 2.73 21.56
CA SER A 70 -2.62 2.32 21.12
C SER A 70 -2.61 1.28 19.99
N ILE A 71 -1.55 1.27 19.16
CA ILE A 71 -1.41 0.33 18.04
C ILE A 71 -0.54 -0.89 18.37
N GLY A 72 0.27 -0.82 19.43
CA GLY A 72 0.77 -1.99 20.15
C GLY A 72 2.28 -2.06 20.36
N ASN A 73 3.12 -1.56 19.44
CA ASN A 73 4.57 -1.81 19.51
C ASN A 73 5.43 -0.55 19.34
N ILE A 74 6.22 -0.26 20.37
CA ILE A 74 7.30 0.71 20.34
C ILE A 74 8.49 0.14 21.09
N SER A 75 9.62 0.03 20.41
CA SER A 75 10.89 -0.33 21.03
C SER A 75 11.79 0.90 21.11
N ARG A 76 12.79 0.86 22.00
CA ARG A 76 13.75 1.95 22.18
C ARG A 76 15.16 1.39 22.03
N THR A 77 15.99 2.10 21.26
CA THR A 77 17.44 1.96 21.29
C THR A 77 18.03 3.05 22.22
N LYS A 78 19.35 3.22 22.23
CA LYS A 78 20.02 4.26 23.04
C LYS A 78 19.68 5.68 22.57
N ASP A 79 19.47 5.86 21.27
CA ASP A 79 19.39 7.14 20.57
C ASP A 79 18.08 7.35 19.82
N LYS A 80 17.33 6.27 19.54
CA LYS A 80 16.10 6.29 18.74
C LYS A 80 14.99 5.46 19.38
N ALA A 81 13.77 5.68 18.91
CA ALA A 81 12.66 4.77 19.10
C ALA A 81 12.29 4.13 17.75
N ILE A 82 11.92 2.85 17.76
CA ILE A 82 11.41 2.16 16.58
C ILE A 82 9.93 1.90 16.84
N GLY A 83 9.08 2.60 16.10
CA GLY A 83 7.63 2.41 16.14
C GLY A 83 7.19 1.49 15.01
N SER A 84 6.35 0.51 15.30
CA SER A 84 5.72 -0.31 14.26
C SER A 84 4.24 0.03 14.13
N PHE A 85 3.76 0.15 12.88
CA PHE A 85 2.37 0.49 12.60
C PHE A 85 1.84 -0.33 11.41
N PRO A 86 0.55 -0.73 11.45
CA PRO A 86 -0.04 -1.47 10.35
C PRO A 86 -0.42 -0.55 9.18
N VAL A 87 -0.22 -1.04 7.97
CA VAL A 87 -0.72 -0.48 6.72
C VAL A 87 -1.64 -1.50 6.07
N TYR A 88 -2.82 -1.07 5.63
CA TYR A 88 -3.79 -1.91 4.93
C TYR A 88 -3.93 -1.43 3.50
N THR A 89 -3.88 -2.35 2.55
CA THR A 89 -4.16 -2.10 1.14
C THR A 89 -5.38 -2.92 0.72
N ILE A 90 -6.40 -2.26 0.19
CA ILE A 90 -7.61 -2.88 -0.34
C ILE A 90 -7.57 -2.72 -1.85
N SER A 91 -7.30 -3.80 -2.56
CA SER A 91 -7.29 -3.85 -4.03
C SER A 91 -8.61 -4.41 -4.54
N PHE A 92 -9.24 -3.68 -5.46
CA PHE A 92 -10.60 -4.01 -5.94
C PHE A 92 -10.81 -3.70 -7.43
N GLU A 93 -9.74 -3.39 -8.15
CA GLU A 93 -9.67 -3.48 -9.60
C GLU A 93 -8.23 -3.83 -9.93
N ASN A 94 -7.99 -5.06 -10.36
CA ASN A 94 -6.65 -5.59 -10.67
C ASN A 94 -6.77 -6.65 -11.77
N ARG A 95 -5.70 -6.85 -12.54
CA ARG A 95 -5.68 -7.79 -13.67
C ARG A 95 -4.31 -8.42 -13.85
N MET A 96 -4.33 -9.70 -14.23
CA MET A 96 -3.19 -10.38 -14.83
C MET A 96 -3.23 -10.12 -16.34
N LEU A 97 -2.32 -9.29 -16.85
CA LEU A 97 -2.24 -8.95 -18.28
C LEU A 97 -1.41 -9.97 -19.07
N SER A 98 -0.43 -10.59 -18.43
CA SER A 98 0.40 -11.71 -18.91
C SER A 98 0.92 -12.50 -17.70
N GLU A 99 1.63 -13.62 -17.90
CA GLU A 99 2.13 -14.46 -16.79
C GLU A 99 2.93 -13.68 -15.73
N ASP A 100 3.69 -12.66 -16.16
CA ASP A 100 4.55 -11.85 -15.29
C ASP A 100 4.03 -10.42 -15.05
N LYS A 101 2.86 -10.05 -15.58
CA LYS A 101 2.34 -8.68 -15.49
C LYS A 101 1.01 -8.63 -14.76
N TYR A 102 1.11 -8.51 -13.44
CA TYR A 102 -0.02 -8.17 -12.57
C TYR A 102 -0.08 -6.65 -12.36
N VAL A 103 -1.26 -6.07 -12.53
CA VAL A 103 -1.48 -4.62 -12.37
C VAL A 103 -2.66 -4.40 -11.45
N GLU A 104 -2.49 -3.49 -10.48
CA GLU A 104 -3.55 -2.99 -9.63
C GLU A 104 -4.00 -1.62 -10.16
N TYR A 105 -5.26 -1.46 -10.51
CA TYR A 105 -5.77 -0.21 -11.06
C TYR A 105 -6.46 0.68 -10.03
N LYS A 106 -7.08 0.08 -8.99
CA LYS A 106 -7.74 0.84 -7.92
C LYS A 106 -7.47 0.23 -6.56
N ILE A 107 -7.03 1.08 -5.63
CA ILE A 107 -6.81 0.70 -4.24
C ILE A 107 -7.33 1.74 -3.25
N TYR A 108 -7.61 1.27 -2.04
CA TYR A 108 -7.52 2.09 -0.84
C TYR A 108 -6.27 1.69 -0.04
N LEU A 109 -5.53 2.68 0.47
CA LEU A 109 -4.45 2.48 1.44
C LEU A 109 -4.82 3.18 2.75
N LEU A 110 -4.74 2.46 3.88
CA LEU A 110 -5.08 2.97 5.20
C LEU A 110 -3.95 2.70 6.21
N ALA A 111 -3.62 3.71 7.00
CA ALA A 111 -2.64 3.61 8.08
C ALA A 111 -2.95 4.60 9.21
N PRO A 112 -2.46 4.38 10.45
CA PRO A 112 -2.43 5.43 11.45
C PRO A 112 -1.71 6.67 10.90
N TYR A 113 -2.26 7.86 11.13
CA TYR A 113 -1.58 9.09 10.75
C TYR A 113 -0.43 9.38 11.71
N ILE A 114 0.81 9.32 11.22
CA ILE A 114 2.02 9.57 12.01
C ILE A 114 2.46 11.03 11.87
N ASN A 115 2.76 11.46 10.64
CA ASN A 115 3.17 12.81 10.25
C ASN A 115 3.01 13.00 8.73
N ASP A 116 3.29 14.21 8.23
CA ASP A 116 3.15 14.53 6.79
C ASP A 116 4.21 13.86 5.91
N ASP A 117 5.40 13.56 6.43
CA ASP A 117 6.46 12.88 5.67
C ASP A 117 6.05 11.44 5.34
N VAL A 118 5.59 10.69 6.35
CA VAL A 118 5.06 9.32 6.19
C VAL A 118 3.80 9.32 5.32
N LYS A 119 2.95 10.34 5.45
CA LYS A 119 1.80 10.50 4.55
C LYS A 119 2.25 10.63 3.10
N THR A 120 3.23 11.47 2.82
CA THR A 120 3.76 11.70 1.47
C THR A 120 4.37 10.41 0.90
N GLU A 121 5.09 9.66 1.72
CA GLU A 121 5.64 8.34 1.34
C GLU A 121 4.54 7.36 0.95
N LEU A 122 3.49 7.25 1.77
CA LEU A 122 2.37 6.33 1.51
C LEU A 122 1.50 6.77 0.32
N GLU A 123 1.40 8.08 0.04
CA GLU A 123 0.79 8.59 -1.19
C GLU A 123 1.61 8.19 -2.42
N ALA A 124 2.94 8.38 -2.38
CA ALA A 124 3.81 7.97 -3.48
C ALA A 124 3.74 6.45 -3.72
N GLU A 125 3.71 5.66 -2.65
CA GLU A 125 3.53 4.20 -2.74
C GLU A 125 2.18 3.83 -3.37
N ALA A 126 1.06 4.41 -2.91
CA ALA A 126 -0.26 4.14 -3.48
C ALA A 126 -0.34 4.51 -4.97
N GLN A 127 0.33 5.60 -5.35
CA GLN A 127 0.48 5.99 -6.75
C GLN A 127 1.30 4.97 -7.53
N ASP A 128 2.43 4.52 -7.00
CA ASP A 128 3.31 3.56 -7.66
C ASP A 128 2.65 2.19 -7.84
N ILE A 129 1.97 1.67 -6.81
CA ILE A 129 1.18 0.42 -6.87
C ILE A 129 0.19 0.48 -8.03
N THR A 130 -0.47 1.62 -8.21
CA THR A 130 -1.50 1.78 -9.23
C THR A 130 -1.00 2.22 -10.60
N THR A 131 0.31 2.43 -10.74
CA THR A 131 0.92 2.79 -12.02
C THR A 131 1.20 1.53 -12.81
N GLU A 132 0.63 1.43 -14.00
CA GLU A 132 0.99 0.35 -14.92
C GLU A 132 2.43 0.56 -15.39
N LYS A 133 3.32 -0.30 -14.93
CA LYS A 133 4.73 -0.30 -15.35
C LYS A 133 4.86 -1.14 -16.61
N GLU A 134 5.63 -0.64 -17.58
CA GLU A 134 6.11 -1.48 -18.67
C GLU A 134 7.02 -2.55 -18.05
N GLY A 135 6.81 -3.83 -18.41
CA GLY A 135 7.73 -4.89 -18.01
C GLY A 135 9.14 -4.57 -18.53
N PRO A 136 10.20 -5.10 -17.92
CA PRO A 136 11.53 -4.98 -18.51
C PRO A 136 11.46 -5.45 -19.97
N GLU A 137 12.04 -4.67 -20.90
CA GLU A 137 12.21 -5.12 -22.29
C GLU A 137 12.93 -6.48 -22.24
N GLY A 138 12.24 -7.53 -22.70
CA GLY A 138 12.80 -8.87 -22.71
C GLY A 138 14.10 -8.89 -23.51
N ILE A 139 15.10 -9.62 -23.02
CA ILE A 139 16.27 -9.96 -23.81
C ILE A 139 15.76 -10.73 -25.04
N GLU A 140 16.04 -10.23 -26.25
CA GLU A 140 15.75 -10.95 -27.49
C GLU A 140 16.42 -12.33 -27.42
N GLU A 141 15.62 -13.39 -27.37
CA GLU A 141 16.14 -14.74 -27.61
C GLU A 141 16.57 -14.80 -29.08
N GLU A 142 17.88 -14.70 -29.34
CA GLU A 142 18.45 -15.02 -30.64
C GLU A 142 18.07 -16.47 -30.99
N GLY A 143 17.30 -16.62 -32.07
CA GLY A 143 16.69 -17.87 -32.48
C GLY A 143 17.68 -19.01 -32.68
N GLU A 144 17.29 -20.20 -32.23
CA GLU A 144 17.94 -21.46 -32.59
C GLU A 144 17.86 -21.64 -34.12
N GLU A 145 19.00 -21.50 -34.80
CA GLU A 145 19.13 -21.94 -36.19
C GLU A 145 18.98 -23.47 -36.24
N GLU A 146 17.90 -23.95 -36.85
CA GLU A 146 17.73 -25.35 -37.23
C GLU A 146 18.87 -25.78 -38.18
N GLU A 147 19.83 -26.56 -37.66
CA GLU A 147 20.74 -27.34 -38.50
C GLU A 147 19.92 -28.34 -39.34
N LYS A 148 19.74 -28.02 -40.63
CA LYS A 148 19.29 -29.00 -41.62
C LYS A 148 20.42 -29.98 -41.89
N GLU A 149 20.28 -31.20 -41.36
CA GLU A 149 21.03 -32.37 -41.84
C GLU A 149 20.82 -32.55 -43.35
N SER A 150 21.90 -32.81 -44.07
CA SER A 150 21.92 -33.33 -45.45
C SER A 150 23.09 -34.29 -45.61
#